data_AF-A0A7J9KQ54-F1
#
_entry.id   AF-A0A7J9KQ54-F1
#
_cell.length_a   1.000
_cell.length_b   1.000
_cell.length_c   1.000
_cell.angle_alpha   90.00
_cell.angle_beta   90.00
_cell.angle_gamma   90.00
#
_symmetry.space_group_name_H-M   'P 1'
#
loop_
_entity.id
_entity.type
_entity.pdbx_description
1 polymer ?
#
loop_
_entity_poly.entity_id
_entity_poly.type
_entity_poly.pdbx_seq_one_letter_code
_entity_poly.pdbx_strand_id
1 'polypeptide(L)'
;MIFCLAIAPVYGQYYENVKPHAMVEKVTRLHFFYHDIPVGNNPTTFTAVFYADFAFTTGRFNGSSFSLFSRYPPTDYVPSPGTIREMAIVGGRGAFRMAKGFALLRATSSNATTGNASLEFNVTLYHY
;
A
#
# COMPACT_ATOMS: atom_id res chain seq x y z
N MET A 1 5.15 34.74 -27.32
CA MET A 1 5.25 33.27 -27.22
C MET A 1 3.87 32.69 -27.44
N ILE A 2 3.67 31.98 -28.55
CA ILE A 2 2.40 31.32 -28.90
C ILE A 2 2.54 29.85 -28.48
N PHE A 3 1.67 29.39 -27.57
CA PHE A 3 1.53 27.96 -27.26
C PHE A 3 0.57 27.35 -28.28
N CYS A 4 1.09 26.52 -29.17
CA CYS A 4 0.29 25.71 -30.08
C CYS A 4 -0.01 24.37 -29.40
N LEU A 5 -1.23 24.17 -28.90
CA LEU A 5 -1.71 22.85 -28.48
C LEU A 5 -2.17 22.08 -29.72
N ALA A 6 -1.42 21.05 -30.11
CA ALA A 6 -1.88 20.08 -31.10
C ALA A 6 -2.70 19.00 -30.38
N ILE A 7 -4.02 19.07 -30.50
CA ILE A 7 -4.91 17.98 -30.07
C ILE A 7 -5.06 17.05 -31.27
N ALA A 8 -4.36 15.91 -31.27
CA ALA A 8 -4.60 14.86 -32.25
C ALA A 8 -5.83 14.04 -31.80
N PRO A 9 -6.93 13.99 -32.57
CA PRO A 9 -8.04 13.09 -32.26
C PRO A 9 -7.57 11.64 -32.48
N VAL A 10 -7.50 10.86 -31.40
CA VAL A 10 -7.27 9.41 -31.47
C VAL A 10 -8.60 8.74 -31.79
N TYR A 11 -8.79 8.35 -33.06
CA TYR A 11 -9.93 7.53 -33.49
C TYR A 11 -9.60 6.04 -33.29
N GLY A 12 -9.77 5.54 -32.06
CA GLY A 12 -9.80 4.11 -31.77
C GLY A 12 -11.23 3.62 -31.60
N GLN A 13 -11.63 2.52 -32.24
CA GLN A 13 -12.91 1.87 -31.91
C GLN A 13 -12.78 1.23 -30.52
N TYR A 14 -13.60 1.66 -29.56
CA TYR A 14 -13.73 1.00 -28.27
C TYR A 14 -14.41 -0.36 -28.49
N TYR A 15 -13.65 -1.45 -28.42
CA TYR A 15 -14.19 -2.81 -28.38
C TYR A 15 -14.29 -3.29 -26.94
N GLU A 16 -15.50 -3.31 -26.37
CA GLU A 16 -15.78 -4.06 -25.13
C GLU A 16 -16.41 -5.41 -25.49
N ASN A 17 -15.64 -6.48 -25.38
CA ASN A 17 -16.14 -7.86 -25.43
C ASN A 17 -15.98 -8.52 -24.06
N VAL A 18 -16.48 -7.89 -22.99
CA VAL A 18 -16.45 -8.46 -21.64
C VAL A 18 -17.87 -8.70 -21.16
N LYS A 19 -18.25 -9.98 -21.06
CA LYS A 19 -19.44 -10.35 -20.29
C LYS A 19 -19.07 -10.22 -18.81
N PRO A 20 -19.80 -9.44 -18.00
CA PRO A 20 -19.52 -9.34 -16.57
C PRO A 20 -19.63 -10.73 -15.94
N HIS A 21 -18.54 -11.17 -15.29
CA HIS A 21 -18.57 -12.38 -14.47
C HIS A 21 -19.18 -12.05 -13.11
N ALA A 22 -19.96 -12.97 -12.54
CA ALA A 22 -20.48 -12.80 -11.18
C ALA A 22 -19.29 -12.67 -10.21
N MET A 23 -19.18 -11.52 -9.56
CA MET A 23 -18.12 -11.23 -8.61
C MET A 23 -18.56 -11.65 -7.20
N VAL A 24 -17.87 -12.63 -6.62
CA VAL A 24 -18.08 -13.06 -5.23
C VAL A 24 -17.02 -12.41 -4.35
N GLU A 25 -17.44 -11.53 -3.43
CA GLU A 25 -16.51 -10.87 -2.52
C GLU A 25 -15.87 -11.88 -1.57
N LYS A 26 -14.56 -11.76 -1.39
CA LYS A 26 -13.72 -12.54 -0.48
C LYS A 26 -13.05 -11.61 0.51
N VAL A 27 -12.97 -12.05 1.77
CA VAL A 27 -12.24 -11.35 2.83
C VAL A 27 -10.98 -12.13 3.17
N THR A 28 -9.83 -11.47 3.17
CA THR A 28 -8.55 -12.04 3.61
C THR A 28 -7.96 -11.21 4.73
N ARG A 29 -7.58 -11.87 5.83
CA ARG A 29 -6.86 -11.28 6.96
C ARG A 29 -5.42 -11.77 6.98
N LEU A 30 -4.47 -10.85 7.04
CA LEU A 30 -3.03 -11.13 7.08
C LEU A 30 -2.42 -10.50 8.33
N HIS A 31 -1.42 -11.15 8.89
CA HIS A 31 -0.63 -10.66 10.03
C HIS A 31 0.85 -10.93 9.77
N PHE A 32 1.70 -9.90 9.74
CA PHE A 32 3.13 -10.02 9.46
C PHE A 32 3.95 -8.87 10.08
N PHE A 33 5.28 -9.01 10.08
CA PHE A 33 6.23 -7.99 10.56
C PHE A 33 7.08 -7.41 9.42
N TYR A 34 7.35 -6.10 9.46
CA TYR A 34 8.19 -5.34 8.53
C TYR A 34 9.24 -4.56 9.33
N HIS A 35 10.46 -4.48 8.79
CA HIS A 35 11.56 -3.79 9.45
C HIS A 35 12.03 -2.61 8.59
N ASP A 36 12.01 -1.40 9.15
CA ASP A 36 12.57 -0.20 8.53
C ASP A 36 13.87 0.17 9.26
N ILE A 37 14.96 0.30 8.50
CA ILE A 37 16.32 0.57 9.01
C ILE A 37 16.87 1.76 8.19
N PRO A 38 16.56 2.99 8.61
CA PRO A 38 17.02 4.18 7.92
C PRO A 38 18.52 4.36 8.09
N VAL A 39 19.17 4.84 7.02
CA VAL A 39 20.61 5.11 6.97
C VAL A 39 20.80 6.63 6.88
N GLY A 40 21.07 7.30 8.00
CA GLY A 40 21.42 8.74 8.01
C GLY A 40 21.01 9.50 9.28
N ASN A 41 21.70 10.63 9.56
CA ASN A 41 21.65 11.34 10.84
C ASN A 41 20.92 12.70 10.83
N ASN A 42 20.07 13.03 9.84
CA ASN A 42 19.43 14.36 9.75
C ASN A 42 17.91 14.29 9.50
N PRO A 43 17.05 14.42 10.53
CA PRO A 43 15.61 14.45 10.35
C PRO A 43 15.09 15.90 10.21
N THR A 44 14.84 16.35 8.98
CA THR A 44 13.92 17.47 8.72
C THR A 44 12.48 16.96 8.72
N THR A 45 11.59 17.59 9.49
CA THR A 45 10.18 17.21 9.61
C THR A 45 9.40 17.52 8.33
N PHE A 46 8.97 16.48 7.62
CA PHE A 46 8.06 16.54 6.47
C PHE A 46 6.97 15.45 6.62
N THR A 47 5.75 15.71 6.15
CA THR A 47 4.71 14.67 6.08
C THR A 47 5.04 13.68 4.98
N ALA A 48 5.43 12.46 5.34
CA ALA A 48 5.72 11.41 4.37
C ALA A 48 4.44 10.74 3.86
N VAL A 49 4.45 10.33 2.59
CA VAL A 49 3.51 9.34 2.07
C VAL A 49 4.22 8.00 2.14
N PHE A 50 3.59 7.02 2.79
CA PHE A 50 4.10 5.67 2.82
C PHE A 50 3.35 4.84 1.77
N TYR A 51 4.13 4.35 0.80
CA TYR A 51 3.70 3.44 -0.24
C TYR A 51 4.45 2.12 -0.07
N ALA A 52 3.72 1.01 -0.08
CA ALA A 52 4.32 -0.33 -0.09
C ALA A 52 3.48 -1.26 -0.97
N ASP A 53 4.15 -2.11 -1.75
CA ASP A 53 3.56 -3.24 -2.47
C ASP A 53 4.07 -4.54 -1.83
N PHE A 54 3.15 -5.34 -1.30
CA PHE A 54 3.45 -6.63 -0.67
C PHE A 54 3.12 -7.75 -1.65
N ALA A 55 4.17 -8.40 -2.17
CA ALA A 55 4.05 -9.51 -3.11
C ALA A 55 4.27 -10.86 -2.42
N PHE A 56 3.42 -11.82 -2.75
CA PHE A 56 3.59 -13.22 -2.34
C PHE A 56 4.35 -13.97 -3.42
N THR A 57 5.46 -14.60 -3.05
CA THR A 57 6.32 -15.36 -3.97
C THR A 57 6.18 -16.88 -3.80
N THR A 58 5.42 -17.33 -2.81
CA THR A 58 5.15 -18.74 -2.52
C THR A 58 3.75 -18.92 -1.92
N GLY A 59 3.30 -20.18 -1.78
CA GLY A 59 2.03 -20.53 -1.13
C GLY A 59 0.78 -20.18 -1.94
N ARG A 60 -0.38 -20.12 -1.26
CA ARG A 60 -1.71 -20.00 -1.89
C ARG A 60 -1.93 -18.73 -2.72
N PHE A 61 -1.13 -17.69 -2.48
CA PHE A 61 -1.24 -16.40 -3.17
C PHE A 61 -0.04 -16.10 -4.07
N ASN A 62 0.79 -17.10 -4.39
CA ASN A 62 1.98 -16.93 -5.21
C ASN A 62 1.68 -16.12 -6.50
N GLY A 63 2.48 -15.10 -6.76
CA GLY A 63 2.34 -14.18 -7.90
C GLY A 63 1.33 -13.06 -7.69
N SER A 64 0.62 -13.03 -6.55
CA SER A 64 -0.33 -11.97 -6.20
C SER A 64 0.32 -10.91 -5.32
N SER A 65 -0.19 -9.68 -5.38
CA SER A 65 0.29 -8.59 -4.52
C SER A 65 -0.84 -7.64 -4.14
N PHE A 66 -0.64 -6.86 -3.10
CA PHE A 66 -1.53 -5.76 -2.73
C PHE A 66 -0.70 -4.54 -2.35
N SER A 67 -1.26 -3.35 -2.61
CA SER A 67 -0.56 -2.10 -2.37
C SER A 67 -1.31 -1.24 -1.36
N LEU A 68 -0.54 -0.61 -0.47
CA LEU A 68 -1.03 0.46 0.39
C LEU A 68 -0.48 1.80 -0.07
N PHE A 69 -1.24 2.86 0.19
CA PHE A 69 -0.81 4.23 -0.02
C PHE A 69 -1.54 5.11 0.99
N SER A 70 -0.81 5.67 1.95
CA SER A 70 -1.42 6.53 2.97
C SER A 70 -0.43 7.57 3.49
N ARG A 71 -0.97 8.63 4.10
CA ARG A 71 -0.16 9.62 4.81
C ARG A 71 0.39 8.98 6.09
N TYR A 72 1.68 9.14 6.30
CA TYR A 72 2.36 8.69 7.51
C TYR A 72 2.69 9.90 8.39
N PRO A 73 2.04 10.04 9.57
CA PRO A 73 2.18 11.23 10.40
C PRO A 73 3.63 11.39 10.91
N PRO A 74 4.18 12.61 10.90
CA PRO A 74 5.58 12.87 11.24
C PRO A 74 5.88 12.98 12.74
N THR A 75 4.90 12.76 13.64
CA THR A 75 5.07 13.13 15.05
C THR A 75 6.14 12.31 15.77
N ASP A 76 6.45 11.11 15.27
CA ASP A 76 7.57 10.29 15.71
C ASP A 76 8.13 9.59 14.45
N TYR A 77 9.44 9.66 14.20
CA TYR A 77 10.12 9.00 13.05
C TYR A 77 9.69 7.53 12.92
N VAL A 78 9.39 6.91 14.06
CA VAL A 78 8.75 5.60 14.20
C VAL A 78 7.62 5.75 15.23
N PRO A 79 6.39 5.24 14.99
CA PRO A 79 5.30 5.31 15.95
C PRO A 79 5.76 4.82 17.31
N SER A 80 5.40 5.55 18.36
CA SER A 80 5.59 5.12 19.74
C SER A 80 5.03 3.70 19.92
N PRO A 81 5.73 2.79 20.64
CA PRO A 81 5.24 1.43 20.89
C PRO A 81 3.81 1.46 21.43
N GLY A 82 2.93 0.65 20.83
CA GLY A 82 1.49 0.63 21.17
C GLY A 82 0.61 1.62 20.39
N THR A 83 1.18 2.52 19.59
CA THR A 83 0.41 3.35 18.66
C THR A 83 0.00 2.52 17.44
N ILE A 84 -1.29 2.52 17.11
CA ILE A 84 -1.84 1.87 15.90
C ILE A 84 -2.11 2.95 14.84
N ARG A 85 -1.64 2.72 13.61
CA ARG A 85 -1.90 3.58 12.45
C ARG A 85 -2.68 2.81 11.38
N GLU A 86 -3.74 3.39 10.87
CA GLU A 86 -4.49 2.81 9.76
C GLU A 86 -3.93 3.29 8.42
N MET A 87 -3.70 2.36 7.49
CA MET A 87 -3.20 2.62 6.14
C MET A 87 -4.20 2.07 5.12
N ALA A 88 -4.52 2.86 4.10
CA ALA A 88 -5.47 2.46 3.06
C ALA A 88 -4.83 1.45 2.10
N ILE A 89 -5.57 0.37 1.81
CA ILE A 89 -5.27 -0.53 0.68
C ILE A 89 -5.92 0.06 -0.56
N VAL A 90 -5.11 0.31 -1.58
CA VAL A 90 -5.52 1.04 -2.79
C VAL A 90 -5.59 0.17 -4.03
N GLY A 91 -5.22 -1.11 -3.93
CA GLY A 91 -5.34 -2.06 -5.03
C GLY A 91 -4.58 -3.36 -4.79
N GLY A 92 -4.65 -4.23 -5.79
CA GLY A 92 -3.89 -5.48 -5.82
C GLY A 92 -3.94 -6.18 -7.18
N ARG A 93 -3.11 -7.21 -7.31
CA ARG A 93 -2.90 -8.02 -8.52
C ARG A 93 -3.12 -9.50 -8.21
N GLY A 94 -3.38 -10.28 -9.27
CA GLY A 94 -3.60 -11.72 -9.14
C GLY A 94 -4.85 -12.02 -8.32
N ALA A 95 -4.69 -12.83 -7.26
CA ALA A 95 -5.76 -13.19 -6.34
C ALA A 95 -6.34 -12.01 -5.55
N PHE A 96 -5.66 -10.85 -5.53
CA PHE A 96 -6.12 -9.63 -4.86
C PHE A 96 -6.56 -8.56 -5.87
N ARG A 97 -7.02 -8.97 -7.06
CA ARG A 97 -7.53 -8.03 -8.06
C ARG A 97 -8.70 -7.23 -7.46
N MET A 98 -8.69 -5.91 -7.71
CA MET A 98 -9.65 -4.95 -7.12
C MET A 98 -9.62 -4.88 -5.58
N ALA A 99 -8.52 -5.31 -4.94
CA ALA A 99 -8.44 -5.27 -3.49
C ALA A 99 -8.63 -3.86 -2.94
N LYS A 100 -9.54 -3.73 -1.97
CA LYS A 100 -9.75 -2.54 -1.13
C LYS A 100 -9.74 -2.96 0.34
N GLY A 101 -9.51 -2.03 1.24
CA GLY A 101 -9.53 -2.29 2.68
C GLY A 101 -8.52 -1.44 3.43
N PHE A 102 -8.02 -1.97 4.53
CA PHE A 102 -7.14 -1.23 5.43
C PHE A 102 -6.09 -2.17 6.06
N ALA A 103 -4.97 -1.58 6.45
CA ALA A 103 -3.93 -2.21 7.24
C ALA A 103 -3.77 -1.45 8.56
N LEU A 104 -3.80 -2.17 9.67
CA LEU A 104 -3.45 -1.63 10.98
C LEU A 104 -1.98 -1.88 11.25
N LEU A 105 -1.24 -0.81 11.44
CA LEU A 105 0.20 -0.77 11.59
C LEU A 105 0.56 -0.46 13.03
N ARG A 106 1.29 -1.36 13.70
CA ARG A 106 1.72 -1.20 15.11
C ARG A 106 3.22 -1.33 15.22
N ALA A 107 3.90 -0.34 15.79
CA ALA A 107 5.31 -0.52 16.16
C ALA A 107 5.42 -1.48 17.35
N THR A 108 6.17 -2.57 17.19
CA THR A 108 6.54 -3.49 18.27
C THR A 108 7.86 -3.10 18.92
N SER A 109 8.76 -2.49 18.16
CA SER A 109 9.96 -1.84 18.66
C SER A 109 10.30 -0.63 17.81
N SER A 110 10.83 0.40 18.45
CA SER A 110 11.28 1.62 17.78
C SER A 110 12.51 2.19 18.48
N ASN A 111 13.48 2.64 17.69
CA ASN A 111 14.63 3.40 18.17
C ASN A 111 14.61 4.77 17.47
N ALA A 112 14.16 5.80 18.18
CA ALA A 112 14.07 7.15 17.62
C ALA A 112 15.44 7.77 17.31
N THR A 113 16.52 7.27 17.92
CA THR A 113 17.89 7.76 17.68
C THR A 113 18.46 7.21 16.37
N THR A 114 18.20 5.94 16.07
CA THR A 114 18.69 5.31 14.82
C THR A 114 17.64 5.29 13.71
N GLY A 115 16.38 5.59 14.03
CA GLY A 115 15.21 5.45 13.17
C GLY A 115 14.76 4.01 12.92
N ASN A 116 15.37 3.01 13.56
CA ASN A 116 15.03 1.61 13.32
C ASN A 116 13.66 1.26 13.91
N ALA A 117 12.86 0.53 13.15
CA ALA A 117 11.52 0.11 13.54
C ALA A 117 11.27 -1.36 13.22
N SER A 118 10.56 -2.05 14.12
CA SER A 118 9.82 -3.26 13.79
C SER A 118 8.34 -2.93 13.82
N LEU A 119 7.67 -3.14 12.69
CA LEU A 119 6.28 -2.79 12.47
C LEU A 119 5.47 -4.06 12.23
N GLU A 120 4.38 -4.22 12.95
CA GLU A 120 3.40 -5.28 12.76
C GLU A 120 2.24 -4.77 11.90
N PHE A 121 1.90 -5.52 10.86
CA PHE A 121 0.81 -5.23 9.94
C PHE A 121 -0.31 -6.24 10.14
N ASN A 122 -1.51 -5.75 10.46
CA ASN A 122 -2.76 -6.51 10.43
C ASN A 122 -3.63 -6.00 9.28
N VAL A 123 -3.68 -6.73 8.18
CA VAL A 123 -4.30 -6.29 6.92
C VAL A 123 -5.63 -6.98 6.70
N THR A 124 -6.66 -6.21 6.35
CA THR A 124 -7.96 -6.72 5.87
C THR A 124 -8.15 -6.32 4.41
N LEU A 125 -8.27 -7.33 3.54
CA LEU A 125 -8.47 -7.18 2.10
C LEU A 125 -9.85 -7.69 1.70
N TYR A 126 -10.61 -6.86 1.00
CA TYR A 126 -11.83 -7.24 0.26
C TYR A 126 -11.48 -7.31 -1.23
N HIS A 127 -11.69 -8.45 -1.85
CA HIS A 127 -11.33 -8.72 -3.26
C HIS A 127 -12.29 -9.74 -3.91
N TYR A 128 -12.06 -10.11 -5.17
CA TYR A 128 -12.95 -10.98 -5.96
C TYR A 128 -12.19 -12.12 -6.63
#